data_AF-A0A109XUW1-F1
#
_entry.id   AF-A0A109XUW1-F1
#
_cell.length_a   1.000
_cell.length_b   1.000
_cell.length_c   1.000
_cell.angle_alpha   90.00
_cell.angle_beta   90.00
_cell.angle_gamma   90.00
#
_symmetry.space_group_name_H-M   'P 1'
#
loop_
_entity.id
_entity.type
_entity.pdbx_description
1 polymer ?
#
loop_
_entity_poly.entity_id
_entity_poly.type
_entity_poly.pdbx_seq_one_letter_code
_entity_poly.pdbx_strand_id
1 'polypeptide(L)'
;MSRTKPAAAPMVARVYLRVSTDAQDLERQEGIITAAKAAGYYVAGIYREKASGARADRPELLRMVADLQPGEVVIAEKIDRISRLPLPEAERLVASIRAKGARLAVPGVVDLSDLAAEAQGVAKIVLESVQDMLLKLALQMARDDYEDRRERQRQGIELAKRDGRYKGRRADPKLRAQVIALRSIGQSIAETAKLAGCSVAQVKRIWASRDMSRAEAARHGAFVEDALTEADAGAAADVEQGAAELPEPAFLDDEGPVADLPMPPYRTQNLPQILAALTDDELATWPGDLADAERARRRKL
;
A
#
# COMPACT_ATOMS: atom_id res chain seq x y z
N MET A 1 -31.90 38.32 3.53
CA MET A 1 -31.99 37.25 4.55
C MET A 1 -31.49 35.97 3.90
N SER A 2 -30.18 35.70 4.03
CA SER A 2 -29.55 34.49 3.50
C SER A 2 -30.01 33.32 4.36
N ARG A 3 -30.75 32.35 3.79
CA ARG A 3 -31.06 31.10 4.48
C ARG A 3 -29.79 30.28 4.50
N THR A 4 -29.06 30.33 5.61
CA THR A 4 -27.96 29.40 5.89
C THR A 4 -28.52 27.99 5.83
N LYS A 5 -28.07 27.21 4.85
CA LYS A 5 -28.34 25.77 4.74
C LYS A 5 -27.97 25.14 6.09
N PRO A 6 -28.85 24.35 6.74
CA PRO A 6 -28.48 23.65 7.96
C PRO A 6 -27.24 22.80 7.65
N ALA A 7 -26.20 22.94 8.46
CA ALA A 7 -24.98 22.15 8.32
C ALA A 7 -25.39 20.67 8.38
N ALA A 8 -25.17 19.96 7.27
CA ALA A 8 -25.39 18.53 7.21
C ALA A 8 -24.57 17.88 8.34
N ALA A 9 -25.19 16.93 9.04
CA ALA A 9 -24.55 16.06 10.01
C ALA A 9 -23.10 15.71 9.61
N PRO A 10 -22.10 15.79 10.51
CA PRO A 10 -20.78 15.27 10.20
C PRO A 10 -20.90 13.76 9.94
N MET A 11 -20.68 13.38 8.69
CA MET A 11 -20.75 11.98 8.26
C MET A 11 -19.51 11.25 8.78
N VAL A 12 -19.71 10.11 9.41
CA VAL A 12 -18.61 9.30 9.95
C VAL A 12 -17.96 8.54 8.80
N ALA A 13 -16.65 8.67 8.67
CA ALA A 13 -15.88 8.00 7.63
C ALA A 13 -14.80 7.08 8.18
N ARG A 14 -14.55 5.98 7.46
CA ARG A 14 -13.40 5.10 7.66
C ARG A 14 -12.51 5.16 6.44
N VAL A 15 -11.23 5.40 6.66
CA VAL A 15 -10.27 5.56 5.59
C VAL A 15 -9.51 4.25 5.39
N TYR A 16 -9.50 3.74 4.16
CA TYR A 16 -8.72 2.58 3.77
C TYR A 16 -7.54 2.99 2.86
N LEU A 17 -6.33 2.60 3.27
CA LEU A 17 -5.07 2.93 2.62
C LEU A 17 -4.30 1.68 2.26
N ARG A 18 -3.91 1.58 0.99
CA ARG A 18 -3.05 0.49 0.52
C ARG A 18 -1.63 1.02 0.28
N VAL A 19 -0.69 0.55 1.09
CA VAL A 19 0.67 1.08 1.22
C VAL A 19 1.69 0.15 0.57
N SER A 20 2.80 0.71 0.08
CA SER A 20 3.92 -0.03 -0.50
C SER A 20 5.28 0.31 0.13
N THR A 21 5.44 1.48 0.76
CA THR A 21 6.67 1.96 1.44
C THR A 21 6.40 3.11 2.44
N ASP A 22 7.02 3.06 3.62
CA ASP A 22 6.59 3.87 4.79
C ASP A 22 6.60 5.40 4.62
N ALA A 23 7.59 6.00 3.93
CA ALA A 23 7.72 7.47 3.88
C ALA A 23 6.71 8.14 2.94
N GLN A 24 6.54 7.60 1.72
CA GLN A 24 5.60 8.16 0.73
C GLN A 24 4.13 7.94 1.13
N ASP A 25 3.88 6.92 1.94
CA ASP A 25 2.54 6.56 2.35
C ASP A 25 2.01 7.45 3.50
N LEU A 26 2.88 8.07 4.30
CA LEU A 26 2.49 9.03 5.35
C LEU A 26 1.97 10.34 4.79
N GLU A 27 2.67 10.96 3.83
CA GLU A 27 2.20 12.21 3.19
C GLU A 27 0.87 12.00 2.46
N ARG A 28 0.75 10.87 1.74
CA ARG A 28 -0.47 10.51 1.03
C ARG A 28 -1.65 10.31 2.00
N GLN A 29 -1.40 9.67 3.14
CA GLN A 29 -2.42 9.53 4.17
C GLN A 29 -2.91 10.90 4.65
N GLU A 30 -2.01 11.78 5.05
CA GLU A 30 -2.37 13.10 5.58
C GLU A 30 -3.19 13.90 4.57
N GLY A 31 -2.86 13.80 3.28
CA GLY A 31 -3.64 14.40 2.19
C GLY A 31 -5.09 13.90 2.16
N ILE A 32 -5.31 12.58 2.26
CA ILE A 32 -6.66 11.99 2.23
C ILE A 32 -7.45 12.34 3.50
N ILE A 33 -6.81 12.32 4.67
CA ILE A 33 -7.46 12.72 5.93
C ILE A 33 -7.87 14.20 5.85
N THR A 34 -6.98 15.06 5.38
CA THR A 34 -7.25 16.49 5.23
C THR A 34 -8.40 16.73 4.26
N ALA A 35 -8.41 16.04 3.12
CA ALA A 35 -9.50 16.12 2.15
C ALA A 35 -10.84 15.61 2.72
N ALA A 36 -10.82 14.50 3.46
CA ALA A 36 -12.01 13.97 4.12
C ALA A 36 -12.58 14.96 5.15
N LYS A 37 -11.72 15.53 6.00
CA LYS A 37 -12.12 16.56 6.98
C LYS A 37 -12.66 17.82 6.29
N ALA A 38 -12.01 18.27 5.21
CA ALA A 38 -12.46 19.41 4.43
C ALA A 38 -13.82 19.18 3.76
N ALA A 39 -14.13 17.93 3.41
CA ALA A 39 -15.44 17.51 2.90
C ALA A 39 -16.50 17.30 4.01
N GLY A 40 -16.17 17.57 5.27
CA GLY A 40 -17.11 17.47 6.40
C GLY A 40 -17.21 16.08 7.03
N TYR A 41 -16.30 15.17 6.70
CA TYR A 41 -16.26 13.84 7.31
C TYR A 41 -15.48 13.83 8.62
N TYR A 42 -15.99 13.08 9.60
CA TYR A 42 -15.22 12.70 10.77
C TYR A 42 -14.55 11.34 10.55
N VAL A 43 -13.22 11.30 10.63
CA VAL A 43 -12.46 10.05 10.40
C VAL A 43 -12.44 9.21 11.68
N ALA A 44 -13.26 8.16 11.72
CA ALA A 44 -13.41 7.20 12.84
C ALA A 44 -12.26 6.19 12.95
N GLY A 45 -11.61 5.90 11.83
CA GLY A 45 -10.56 4.88 11.78
C GLY A 45 -9.81 4.90 10.46
N ILE A 46 -8.55 4.49 10.53
CA ILE A 46 -7.63 4.40 9.40
C ILE A 46 -7.11 2.97 9.35
N TYR A 47 -7.31 2.32 8.22
CA TYR A 47 -6.92 0.94 7.97
C TYR A 47 -5.82 0.94 6.92
N ARG A 48 -4.63 0.49 7.31
CA ARG A 48 -3.44 0.47 6.44
C ARG A 48 -3.14 -0.96 6.08
N GLU A 49 -3.01 -1.24 4.80
CA GLU A 49 -2.74 -2.59 4.32
C GLU A 49 -1.60 -2.62 3.30
N LYS A 50 -0.61 -3.48 3.56
CA LYS A 50 0.43 -3.83 2.60
C LYS A 50 0.06 -5.14 1.90
N ALA A 51 -0.88 -5.05 0.96
CA ALA A 51 -1.33 -6.19 0.16
C ALA A 51 -1.65 -5.78 -1.27
N SER A 52 -1.67 -6.75 -2.18
CA SER A 52 -2.14 -6.54 -3.55
C SER A 52 -3.67 -6.40 -3.58
N GLY A 53 -4.18 -5.40 -4.30
CA GLY A 53 -5.62 -5.24 -4.54
C GLY A 53 -6.23 -6.35 -5.41
N ALA A 54 -5.41 -7.22 -6.00
CA ALA A 54 -5.84 -8.39 -6.76
C ALA A 54 -6.08 -9.64 -5.89
N ARG A 55 -5.96 -9.51 -4.56
CA ARG A 55 -6.19 -10.58 -3.58
C ARG A 55 -7.47 -10.36 -2.79
N ALA A 56 -8.12 -11.46 -2.44
CA ALA A 56 -9.33 -11.44 -1.60
C ALA A 56 -8.99 -11.49 -0.10
N ASP A 57 -7.88 -12.11 0.28
CA ASP A 57 -7.41 -12.26 1.65
C ASP A 57 -6.71 -10.99 2.16
N ARG A 58 -7.53 -10.01 2.51
CA ARG A 58 -7.10 -8.68 2.94
C ARG A 58 -7.57 -8.40 4.38
N PRO A 59 -6.77 -8.76 5.39
CA PRO A 59 -7.21 -8.77 6.79
C PRO A 59 -7.64 -7.39 7.29
N GLU A 60 -6.95 -6.31 6.88
CA GLU A 60 -7.28 -4.96 7.34
C GLU A 60 -8.51 -4.41 6.62
N LEU A 61 -8.70 -4.75 5.35
CA LEU A 61 -9.94 -4.45 4.64
C LEU A 61 -11.14 -5.18 5.26
N LEU A 62 -10.98 -6.48 5.54
CA LEU A 62 -12.01 -7.29 6.16
C LEU A 62 -12.33 -6.80 7.58
N ARG A 63 -11.32 -6.37 8.35
CA ARG A 63 -11.48 -5.73 9.66
C ARG A 63 -12.28 -4.44 9.55
N MET A 64 -11.94 -3.57 8.60
CA MET A 64 -12.72 -2.36 8.33
C MET A 64 -14.18 -2.69 8.04
N VAL A 65 -14.44 -3.63 7.12
CA VAL A 65 -15.81 -4.03 6.75
C VAL A 65 -16.57 -4.61 7.95
N ALA A 66 -15.89 -5.38 8.80
CA ALA A 66 -16.49 -5.92 10.01
C ALA A 66 -16.92 -4.81 10.99
N ASP A 67 -16.06 -3.81 11.17
CA ASP A 67 -16.25 -2.75 12.14
C ASP A 67 -17.25 -1.66 11.67
N LEU A 68 -17.59 -1.61 10.36
CA LEU A 68 -18.53 -0.65 9.77
C LEU A 68 -19.89 -0.60 10.49
N GLN A 69 -20.41 0.61 10.66
CA GLN A 69 -21.73 0.90 11.20
C GLN A 69 -22.66 1.49 10.12
N PRO A 70 -23.99 1.35 10.29
CA PRO A 70 -24.96 1.98 9.38
C PRO A 70 -24.78 3.50 9.32
N GLY A 71 -24.80 4.05 8.11
CA GLY A 71 -24.62 5.49 7.87
C GLY A 71 -23.15 5.95 7.78
N GLU A 72 -22.19 5.05 7.98
CA GLU A 72 -20.77 5.37 7.78
C GLU A 72 -20.38 5.34 6.30
N VAL A 73 -19.27 6.02 5.97
CA VAL A 73 -18.70 6.10 4.62
C VAL A 73 -17.31 5.50 4.60
N VAL A 74 -17.05 4.59 3.68
CA VAL A 74 -15.71 4.10 3.38
C VAL A 74 -15.07 5.06 2.38
N ILE A 75 -13.95 5.66 2.76
CA ILE A 75 -13.14 6.51 1.90
C ILE A 75 -11.89 5.74 1.49
N ALA A 76 -11.63 5.68 0.18
CA ALA A 76 -10.36 5.21 -0.35
C ALA A 76 -9.83 6.20 -1.37
N GLU A 77 -8.51 6.20 -1.57
CA GLU A 77 -7.84 7.10 -2.51
C GLU A 77 -8.37 6.95 -3.95
N LYS A 78 -8.54 5.71 -4.39
CA LYS A 78 -8.95 5.34 -5.75
C LYS A 78 -9.62 3.98 -5.74
N ILE A 79 -10.36 3.69 -6.80
CA ILE A 79 -11.09 2.43 -6.96
C ILE A 79 -10.14 1.22 -7.04
N ASP A 80 -8.97 1.40 -7.67
CA ASP A 80 -7.93 0.37 -7.77
C ASP A 80 -7.25 0.02 -6.44
N ARG A 81 -7.50 0.83 -5.40
CA ARG A 81 -7.07 0.57 -4.02
C ARG A 81 -8.09 -0.27 -3.28
N ILE A 82 -9.39 -0.07 -3.55
CA ILE A 82 -10.48 -0.89 -3.00
C ILE A 82 -10.47 -2.30 -3.58
N SER A 83 -10.37 -2.45 -4.90
CA SER A 83 -10.36 -3.78 -5.52
C SER A 83 -9.75 -3.75 -6.91
N ARG A 84 -9.02 -4.81 -7.24
CA ARG A 84 -8.64 -5.21 -8.61
C ARG A 84 -9.05 -6.66 -8.86
N LEU A 85 -9.98 -7.17 -8.07
CA LEU A 85 -10.54 -8.52 -8.20
C LEU A 85 -11.39 -8.62 -9.47
N PRO A 86 -11.66 -9.83 -9.96
CA PRO A 86 -12.70 -10.05 -10.96
C PRO A 86 -14.01 -9.39 -10.54
N LEU A 87 -14.75 -8.85 -11.51
CA LEU A 87 -15.98 -8.10 -11.24
C LEU A 87 -16.95 -8.80 -10.26
N PRO A 88 -17.23 -10.11 -10.37
CA PRO A 88 -18.12 -10.79 -9.42
C PRO A 88 -17.64 -10.74 -7.97
N GLU A 89 -16.33 -10.78 -7.73
CA GLU A 89 -15.75 -10.72 -6.39
C GLU A 89 -15.70 -9.27 -5.87
N ALA A 90 -15.38 -8.32 -6.75
CA ALA A 90 -15.43 -6.90 -6.42
C ALA A 90 -16.85 -6.45 -6.05
N GLU A 91 -17.86 -6.94 -6.78
CA GLU A 91 -19.27 -6.71 -6.45
C GLU A 91 -19.65 -7.31 -5.10
N ARG A 92 -19.17 -8.50 -4.75
CA ARG A 92 -19.39 -9.09 -3.42
C ARG A 92 -18.80 -8.22 -2.30
N LEU A 93 -17.62 -7.65 -2.51
CA LEU A 93 -17.01 -6.72 -1.54
C LEU A 93 -17.89 -5.48 -1.36
N VAL A 94 -18.32 -4.85 -2.45
CA VAL A 94 -19.24 -3.69 -2.38
C VAL A 94 -20.55 -4.07 -1.70
N ALA A 95 -21.12 -5.22 -2.03
CA ALA A 95 -22.33 -5.73 -1.41
C ALA A 95 -22.16 -5.95 0.09
N SER A 96 -20.98 -6.42 0.55
CA SER A 96 -20.69 -6.57 1.97
C SER A 96 -20.65 -5.23 2.73
N ILE A 97 -20.11 -4.18 2.10
CA ILE A 97 -20.10 -2.81 2.65
C ILE A 97 -21.54 -2.28 2.73
N ARG A 98 -22.32 -2.44 1.66
CA ARG A 98 -23.74 -2.02 1.63
C ARG A 98 -24.61 -2.77 2.62
N ALA A 99 -24.34 -4.07 2.84
CA ALA A 99 -25.05 -4.88 3.83
C ALA A 99 -24.86 -4.38 5.26
N LYS A 100 -23.75 -3.67 5.54
CA LYS A 100 -23.51 -2.98 6.82
C LYS A 100 -24.24 -1.63 6.92
N GLY A 101 -24.94 -1.20 5.87
CA GLY A 101 -25.57 0.12 5.78
C GLY A 101 -24.57 1.25 5.52
N ALA A 102 -23.35 0.91 5.10
CA ALA A 102 -22.30 1.87 4.78
C ALA A 102 -22.26 2.19 3.28
N ARG A 103 -21.73 3.37 2.94
CA ARG A 103 -21.52 3.81 1.56
C ARG A 103 -20.04 3.77 1.20
N LEU A 104 -19.75 3.66 -0.09
CA LEU A 104 -18.38 3.71 -0.60
C LEU A 104 -18.18 5.04 -1.35
N ALA A 105 -17.33 5.91 -0.82
CA ALA A 105 -16.95 7.18 -1.45
C ALA A 105 -15.53 7.06 -2.01
N VAL A 106 -15.41 7.13 -3.33
CA VAL A 106 -14.12 7.02 -4.04
C VAL A 106 -13.98 8.20 -4.98
N PRO A 107 -12.87 8.96 -4.92
CA PRO A 107 -12.58 10.03 -5.86
C PRO A 107 -12.67 9.56 -7.32
N GLY A 108 -13.38 10.33 -8.15
CA GLY A 108 -13.58 10.03 -9.58
C GLY A 108 -14.81 9.18 -9.91
N VAL A 109 -15.47 8.60 -8.91
CA VAL A 109 -16.82 8.02 -9.08
C VAL A 109 -17.83 9.06 -8.64
N VAL A 110 -18.77 9.40 -9.52
CA VAL A 110 -19.86 10.32 -9.19
C VAL A 110 -20.71 9.68 -8.09
N ASP A 111 -20.90 10.40 -6.99
CA ASP A 111 -21.79 9.98 -5.91
C ASP A 111 -23.17 10.60 -6.13
N LEU A 112 -24.12 9.77 -6.55
CA LEU A 112 -25.53 10.15 -6.73
C LEU A 112 -26.38 9.81 -5.50
N SER A 113 -25.78 9.35 -4.40
CA SER A 113 -26.52 8.84 -3.23
C SER A 113 -27.42 9.89 -2.58
N ASP A 114 -26.95 11.14 -2.49
CA ASP A 114 -27.74 12.22 -1.90
C ASP A 114 -28.90 12.64 -2.80
N LEU A 115 -28.66 12.70 -4.11
CA LEU A 115 -29.71 12.96 -5.10
C LEU A 115 -30.76 11.84 -5.14
N ALA A 116 -30.32 10.58 -5.00
CA ALA A 116 -31.20 9.42 -4.92
C ALA A 116 -32.03 9.41 -3.62
N ALA A 117 -31.45 9.87 -2.51
CA ALA A 117 -32.16 9.97 -1.23
C ALA A 117 -33.28 11.01 -1.24
N GLU A 118 -33.11 12.10 -1.98
CA GLU A 118 -34.12 13.15 -2.16
C GLU A 118 -35.19 12.78 -3.22
N ALA A 119 -34.90 11.84 -4.11
CA ALA A 119 -35.80 11.40 -5.17
C ALA A 119 -36.89 10.43 -4.68
N GLN A 120 -38.01 10.39 -5.41
CA GLN A 120 -39.14 9.50 -5.11
C GLN A 120 -39.60 8.74 -6.37
N GLY A 121 -40.25 7.59 -6.16
CA GLY A 121 -40.81 6.76 -7.22
C GLY A 121 -39.76 6.30 -8.24
N VAL A 122 -40.08 6.43 -9.54
CA VAL A 122 -39.23 5.98 -10.64
C VAL A 122 -37.86 6.68 -10.63
N ALA A 123 -37.79 7.96 -10.27
CA ALA A 123 -36.54 8.72 -10.27
C ALA A 123 -35.51 8.12 -9.31
N LYS A 124 -35.95 7.69 -8.12
CA LYS A 124 -35.08 7.03 -7.14
C LYS A 124 -34.50 5.72 -7.68
N ILE A 125 -35.35 4.88 -8.27
CA ILE A 125 -34.95 3.59 -8.85
C ILE A 125 -33.90 3.81 -9.95
N VAL A 126 -34.11 4.80 -10.82
CA VAL A 126 -33.18 5.13 -11.90
C VAL A 126 -31.84 5.61 -11.33
N LEU A 127 -31.84 6.51 -10.35
CA LEU A 127 -30.61 7.03 -9.75
C LEU A 127 -29.80 5.94 -9.03
N GLU A 128 -30.46 5.06 -8.27
CA GLU A 128 -29.82 3.90 -7.65
C GLU A 128 -29.22 2.95 -8.70
N SER A 129 -29.95 2.70 -9.80
CA SER A 129 -29.48 1.85 -10.90
C SER A 129 -28.28 2.46 -11.63
N VAL A 130 -28.28 3.78 -11.85
CA VAL A 130 -27.16 4.50 -12.47
C VAL A 130 -25.95 4.49 -11.54
N GLN A 131 -26.14 4.71 -10.24
CA GLN A 131 -25.05 4.62 -9.25
C GLN A 131 -24.40 3.23 -9.28
N ASP A 132 -25.20 2.18 -9.32
CA ASP A 132 -24.74 0.80 -9.40
C ASP A 132 -23.97 0.53 -10.70
N MET A 133 -24.47 1.03 -11.83
CA MET A 133 -23.78 0.93 -13.11
C MET A 133 -22.43 1.66 -13.12
N LEU A 134 -22.39 2.90 -12.62
CA LEU A 134 -21.17 3.70 -12.53
C LEU A 134 -20.12 3.02 -11.66
N LEU A 135 -20.54 2.43 -10.53
CA LEU A 135 -19.64 1.69 -9.65
C LEU A 135 -19.08 0.44 -10.32
N LYS A 136 -19.92 -0.33 -11.02
CA LYS A 136 -19.48 -1.52 -11.78
C LYS A 136 -18.49 -1.15 -12.88
N LEU A 137 -18.76 -0.09 -13.62
CA LEU A 137 -17.83 0.43 -14.64
C LEU A 137 -16.50 0.84 -14.03
N ALA A 138 -16.51 1.57 -12.92
CA ALA A 138 -15.28 1.97 -12.23
C ALA A 138 -14.46 0.75 -11.74
N LEU A 139 -15.13 -0.28 -11.19
CA LEU A 139 -14.49 -1.52 -10.79
C LEU A 139 -13.88 -2.27 -11.98
N GLN A 140 -14.59 -2.35 -13.10
CA GLN A 140 -14.11 -3.00 -14.31
C GLN A 140 -12.90 -2.25 -14.90
N MET A 141 -12.97 -0.92 -15.01
CA MET A 141 -11.85 -0.10 -15.48
C MET A 141 -10.60 -0.30 -14.60
N ALA A 142 -10.77 -0.37 -13.28
CA ALA A 142 -9.67 -0.61 -12.35
C ALA A 142 -8.97 -1.96 -12.61
N ARG A 143 -9.75 -2.97 -13.00
CA ARG A 143 -9.28 -4.31 -13.36
C ARG A 143 -8.57 -4.28 -14.71
N ASP A 144 -9.19 -3.71 -15.73
CA ASP A 144 -8.64 -3.64 -17.09
C ASP A 144 -7.28 -2.90 -17.09
N ASP A 145 -7.21 -1.74 -16.41
CA ASP A 145 -5.95 -0.99 -16.24
C ASP A 145 -4.85 -1.81 -15.56
N TYR A 146 -5.22 -2.69 -14.63
CA TYR A 146 -4.29 -3.58 -13.95
C TYR A 146 -3.79 -4.68 -14.88
N GLU A 147 -4.69 -5.31 -15.64
CA GLU A 147 -4.34 -6.35 -16.61
C GLU A 147 -3.47 -5.79 -17.74
N ASP A 148 -3.83 -4.63 -18.30
CA ASP A 148 -3.07 -3.95 -19.35
C ASP A 148 -1.66 -3.60 -18.92
N ARG A 149 -1.49 -3.11 -17.67
CA ARG A 149 -0.17 -2.80 -17.12
C ARG A 149 0.69 -4.06 -17.02
N ARG A 150 0.10 -5.17 -16.58
CA ARG A 150 0.80 -6.46 -16.44
C ARG A 150 1.18 -7.06 -17.79
N GLU A 151 0.28 -6.93 -18.77
CA GLU A 151 0.53 -7.35 -20.15
C GLU A 151 1.70 -6.58 -20.76
N ARG A 152 1.67 -5.25 -20.68
CA ARG A 152 2.76 -4.38 -21.16
C ARG A 152 4.09 -4.68 -20.48
N GLN A 153 4.07 -4.94 -19.17
CA GLN A 153 5.26 -5.34 -18.43
C GLN A 153 5.80 -6.68 -18.94
N ARG A 154 4.94 -7.68 -19.15
CA ARG A 154 5.33 -8.98 -19.68
C ARG A 154 6.00 -8.86 -21.05
N GLN A 155 5.40 -8.08 -21.95
CA GLN A 155 5.95 -7.81 -23.28
C GLN A 155 7.31 -7.10 -23.19
N GLY A 156 7.45 -6.12 -22.30
CA GLY A 156 8.73 -5.44 -22.05
C GLY A 156 9.82 -6.37 -21.51
N ILE A 157 9.47 -7.26 -20.58
CA ILE A 157 10.39 -8.28 -20.04
C ILE A 157 10.82 -9.24 -21.14
N GLU A 158 9.89 -9.71 -21.97
CA GLU A 158 10.18 -10.64 -23.06
C GLU A 158 11.12 -10.03 -24.10
N LEU A 159 10.88 -8.78 -24.49
CA LEU A 159 11.77 -8.03 -25.38
C LEU A 159 13.17 -7.88 -24.77
N ALA A 160 13.26 -7.47 -23.51
CA ALA A 160 14.54 -7.32 -22.83
C ALA A 160 15.28 -8.65 -22.59
N LYS A 161 14.55 -9.77 -22.44
CA LYS A 161 15.14 -11.12 -22.43
C LYS A 161 15.71 -11.51 -23.78
N ARG A 162 14.98 -11.26 -24.87
CA ARG A 162 15.44 -11.49 -26.24
C ARG A 162 16.69 -10.69 -26.57
N ASP A 163 16.73 -9.44 -26.09
CA ASP A 163 17.87 -8.53 -26.26
C ASP A 163 19.04 -8.82 -25.29
N GLY A 164 18.96 -9.87 -24.47
CA GLY A 164 20.03 -10.29 -23.56
C GLY A 164 20.33 -9.31 -22.42
N ARG A 165 19.41 -8.38 -22.10
CA ARG A 165 19.61 -7.36 -21.06
C ARG A 165 19.53 -7.92 -19.63
N TYR A 166 18.78 -9.01 -19.43
CA TYR A 166 18.73 -9.72 -18.15
C TYR A 166 19.98 -10.57 -17.94
N LYS A 167 21.02 -9.97 -17.34
CA LYS A 167 22.27 -10.66 -16.96
C LYS A 167 22.27 -11.22 -15.53
N GLY A 168 21.11 -11.24 -14.88
CA GLY A 168 20.94 -11.65 -13.49
C GLY A 168 21.53 -10.65 -12.49
N ARG A 169 21.46 -10.99 -11.20
CA ARG A 169 22.04 -10.19 -10.11
C ARG A 169 23.56 -10.20 -10.24
N ARG A 170 24.17 -9.02 -10.43
CA ARG A 170 25.63 -8.88 -10.44
C ARG A 170 26.18 -9.28 -9.08
N ALA A 171 27.21 -10.11 -9.06
CA ALA A 171 27.87 -10.51 -7.83
C ALA A 171 28.52 -9.27 -7.19
N ASP A 172 28.34 -9.11 -5.87
CA ASP A 172 29.03 -8.07 -5.10
C ASP A 172 30.51 -8.46 -4.94
N PRO A 173 31.45 -7.73 -5.57
CA PRO A 173 32.87 -8.06 -5.52
C PRO A 173 33.46 -7.85 -4.12
N LYS A 174 32.97 -6.86 -3.35
CA LYS A 174 33.48 -6.55 -2.00
C LYS A 174 33.10 -7.67 -1.04
N LEU A 175 31.83 -8.07 -1.06
CA LEU A 175 31.35 -9.20 -0.25
C LEU A 175 32.08 -10.50 -0.60
N ARG A 176 32.32 -10.74 -1.89
CA ARG A 176 33.06 -11.93 -2.36
C ARG A 176 34.50 -11.95 -1.83
N ALA A 177 35.22 -10.83 -1.92
CA ALA A 177 36.57 -10.70 -1.39
C ALA A 177 36.62 -10.91 0.13
N GLN A 178 35.69 -10.30 0.88
CA GLN A 178 35.60 -10.43 2.32
C GLN A 178 35.36 -11.88 2.77
N VAL A 179 34.43 -12.58 2.12
CA VAL A 179 34.15 -14.00 2.39
C VAL A 179 35.36 -14.88 2.11
N ILE A 180 36.09 -14.63 1.02
CA ILE A 180 37.30 -15.39 0.67
C ILE A 180 38.40 -15.16 1.70
N ALA A 181 38.62 -13.90 2.12
CA ALA A 181 39.63 -13.56 3.12
C ALA A 181 39.33 -14.24 4.47
N LEU A 182 38.10 -14.11 4.99
CA LEU A 182 37.69 -14.72 6.26
C LEU A 182 37.84 -16.25 6.26
N ARG A 183 37.41 -16.92 5.18
CA ARG A 183 37.55 -18.37 5.04
C ARG A 183 39.00 -18.82 4.88
N SER A 184 39.87 -18.00 4.29
CA SER A 184 41.28 -18.33 4.12
C SER A 184 42.09 -18.21 5.42
N ILE A 185 41.62 -17.39 6.37
CA ILE A 185 42.18 -17.25 7.72
C ILE A 185 41.71 -18.41 8.64
N GLY A 186 40.84 -19.30 8.16
CA GLY A 186 40.38 -20.50 8.88
C GLY A 186 39.06 -20.35 9.62
N GLN A 187 38.38 -19.21 9.50
CA GLN A 187 37.07 -18.99 10.14
C GLN A 187 36.02 -19.99 9.65
N SER A 188 35.10 -20.39 10.53
CA SER A 188 34.02 -21.31 10.15
C SER A 188 33.05 -20.65 9.16
N ILE A 189 32.27 -21.46 8.43
CA ILE A 189 31.28 -20.95 7.47
C ILE A 189 30.21 -20.11 8.18
N ALA A 190 29.83 -20.51 9.39
CA ALA A 190 28.82 -19.80 10.19
C ALA A 190 29.35 -18.45 10.70
N GLU A 191 30.59 -18.40 11.20
CA GLU A 191 31.22 -17.14 11.64
C GLU A 191 31.49 -16.20 10.48
N THR A 192 31.93 -16.73 9.33
CA THR A 192 32.11 -15.93 8.11
C THR A 192 30.81 -15.27 7.66
N ALA A 193 29.69 -16.02 7.68
CA ALA A 193 28.37 -15.50 7.32
C ALA A 193 27.98 -14.32 8.22
N LYS A 194 28.22 -14.46 9.54
CA LYS A 194 27.92 -13.43 10.53
C LYS A 194 28.79 -12.18 10.36
N LEU A 195 30.09 -12.35 10.13
CA LEU A 195 31.05 -11.24 9.96
C LEU A 195 30.91 -10.51 8.62
N ALA A 196 30.54 -11.23 7.55
CA ALA A 196 30.34 -10.65 6.22
C ALA A 196 28.89 -10.19 5.98
N GLY A 197 27.99 -10.33 6.97
CA GLY A 197 26.59 -9.92 6.84
C GLY A 197 25.82 -10.64 5.72
N CYS A 198 26.15 -11.90 5.42
CA CYS A 198 25.53 -12.67 4.35
C CYS A 198 25.06 -14.05 4.80
N SER A 199 24.23 -14.72 3.99
CA SER A 199 23.72 -16.05 4.33
C SER A 199 24.81 -17.13 4.26
N VAL A 200 24.69 -18.17 5.09
CA VAL A 200 25.57 -19.36 5.06
C VAL A 200 25.59 -20.00 3.67
N ALA A 201 24.45 -20.00 2.97
CA ALA A 201 24.35 -20.49 1.59
C ALA A 201 25.19 -19.66 0.61
N GLN A 202 25.22 -18.34 0.78
CA GLN A 202 26.02 -17.43 -0.02
C GLN A 202 27.52 -17.60 0.26
N VAL A 203 27.92 -17.81 1.52
CA VAL A 203 29.31 -18.15 1.87
C VAL A 203 29.74 -19.45 1.19
N LYS A 204 28.94 -20.52 1.29
CA LYS A 204 29.23 -21.80 0.63
C LYS A 204 29.36 -21.64 -0.89
N ARG A 205 28.44 -20.89 -1.52
CA ARG A 205 28.45 -20.62 -2.96
C ARG A 205 29.68 -19.83 -3.40
N ILE A 206 30.05 -18.79 -2.65
CA ILE A 206 31.26 -17.98 -2.92
C ILE A 206 32.51 -18.85 -2.77
N TRP A 207 32.60 -19.62 -1.69
CA TRP A 207 33.75 -20.49 -1.43
C TRP A 207 33.91 -21.59 -2.49
N ALA A 208 32.82 -22.25 -2.89
CA ALA A 208 32.83 -23.26 -3.93
C ALA A 208 33.15 -22.70 -5.34
N SER A 209 32.81 -21.42 -5.60
CA SER A 209 33.11 -20.75 -6.87
C SER A 209 34.46 -20.04 -6.90
N ARG A 210 35.28 -20.16 -5.84
CA ARG A 210 36.60 -19.50 -5.73
C ARG A 210 37.53 -19.88 -6.88
N ASP A 211 37.54 -21.16 -7.26
CA ASP A 211 38.45 -21.68 -8.29
C ASP A 211 37.94 -21.38 -9.71
N MET A 212 36.62 -21.31 -9.90
CA MET A 212 36.00 -20.90 -11.17
C MET A 212 36.42 -19.48 -11.56
N SER A 213 36.45 -18.57 -10.57
CA SER A 213 36.84 -17.18 -10.76
C SER A 213 38.31 -17.00 -11.14
N ARG A 214 39.21 -17.88 -10.68
CA ARG A 214 40.62 -17.90 -11.12
C ARG A 214 40.75 -18.41 -12.56
N ALA A 215 39.99 -19.44 -12.93
CA ALA A 215 40.01 -20.00 -14.28
C ALA A 215 39.29 -19.12 -15.33
N GLU A 216 38.26 -18.38 -14.92
CA GLU A 216 37.58 -17.37 -15.74
C GLU A 216 38.44 -16.10 -15.91
N ALA A 217 39.14 -15.64 -14.86
CA ALA A 217 40.12 -14.56 -14.95
C ALA A 217 41.28 -14.90 -15.91
N ALA A 218 41.76 -16.16 -15.89
CA ALA A 218 42.76 -16.65 -16.84
C ALA A 218 42.23 -16.74 -18.29
N ARG A 219 40.94 -17.08 -18.47
CA ARG A 219 40.30 -17.13 -19.80
C ARG A 219 40.06 -15.74 -20.42
N HIS A 220 39.89 -14.72 -19.59
CA HIS A 220 39.66 -13.33 -20.01
C HIS A 220 40.92 -12.46 -20.09
N GLY A 221 42.13 -13.04 -19.96
CA GLY A 221 43.39 -12.35 -20.27
C GLY A 221 43.71 -11.13 -19.38
N ALA A 222 43.22 -11.09 -18.15
CA ALA A 222 43.50 -9.99 -17.22
C ALA A 222 44.41 -10.46 -16.08
N PHE A 223 45.72 -10.35 -16.29
CA PHE A 223 46.68 -9.59 -15.47
C PHE A 223 48.12 -9.93 -15.91
N VAL A 224 48.73 -9.03 -16.70
CA VAL A 224 50.11 -8.60 -16.40
C VAL A 224 49.98 -7.62 -15.24
N GLU A 225 50.87 -7.76 -14.28
CA GLU A 225 50.98 -7.02 -13.04
C GLU A 225 50.61 -5.54 -13.17
N ASP A 226 49.72 -5.06 -12.30
CA ASP A 226 49.86 -3.73 -11.74
C ASP A 226 49.42 -3.78 -10.28
N ALA A 227 50.40 -3.50 -9.43
CA ALA A 227 50.21 -3.31 -8.01
C ALA A 227 49.24 -2.15 -7.79
N LEU A 228 48.19 -2.39 -7.02
CA LEU A 228 47.33 -1.33 -6.49
C LEU A 228 48.22 -0.31 -5.77
N THR A 229 48.34 0.89 -6.32
CA THR A 229 48.93 2.03 -5.61
C THR A 229 47.85 2.68 -4.76
N GLU A 230 48.25 3.31 -3.64
CA GLU A 230 47.35 3.95 -2.68
C GLU A 230 46.41 5.00 -3.30
N ALA A 231 46.70 5.47 -4.52
CA ALA A 231 45.83 6.35 -5.31
C ALA A 231 44.54 5.68 -5.82
N ASP A 232 44.57 4.38 -6.13
CA ASP A 232 43.39 3.66 -6.65
C ASP A 232 42.38 3.30 -5.56
N ALA A 233 42.83 3.18 -4.31
CA ALA A 233 41.97 2.98 -3.16
C ALA A 233 41.12 4.22 -2.83
N GLY A 234 41.62 5.42 -3.14
CA GLY A 234 40.90 6.68 -2.98
C GLY A 234 39.77 6.87 -4.00
N ALA A 235 39.99 6.45 -5.25
CA ALA A 235 38.99 6.59 -6.32
C ALA A 235 37.75 5.69 -6.13
N ALA A 236 37.85 4.61 -5.35
CA ALA A 236 36.73 3.73 -5.04
C ALA A 236 35.73 4.31 -4.01
N ALA A 237 36.07 5.42 -3.34
CA ALA A 237 35.18 6.15 -2.44
C ALA A 237 34.23 7.10 -3.21
N ASP A 238 34.62 7.57 -4.39
CA ASP A 238 33.87 8.60 -5.14
C ASP A 238 32.94 8.04 -6.24
N VAL A 239 32.84 6.71 -6.39
CA VAL A 239 31.91 6.06 -7.35
C VAL A 239 30.64 5.56 -6.64
N GLU A 240 30.28 6.14 -5.49
CA GLU A 240 29.04 5.82 -4.78
C GLU A 240 27.79 6.47 -5.41
N GLN A 241 27.94 7.20 -6.52
CA GLN A 241 26.82 7.86 -7.22
C GLN A 241 26.83 7.51 -8.71
N GLY A 242 26.22 6.37 -9.08
CA GLY A 242 26.02 6.08 -10.51
C GLY A 242 25.61 4.67 -10.89
N ALA A 243 25.57 3.71 -9.97
CA ALA A 243 24.95 2.42 -10.23
C ALA A 243 23.49 2.47 -9.80
N ALA A 244 22.66 3.16 -10.58
CA ALA A 244 21.21 3.01 -10.48
C ALA A 244 20.89 1.51 -10.54
N GLU A 245 20.40 0.98 -9.43
CA GLU A 245 19.63 -0.25 -9.39
C GLU A 245 18.65 -0.18 -10.56
N LEU A 246 18.86 -1.00 -11.58
CA LEU A 246 17.79 -1.26 -12.51
C LEU A 246 16.68 -1.85 -11.65
N PRO A 247 15.54 -1.15 -11.49
CA PRO A 247 14.52 -1.59 -10.57
C PRO A 247 14.15 -3.00 -11.00
N GLU A 248 14.21 -3.95 -10.05
CA GLU A 248 13.51 -5.21 -10.22
C GLU A 248 12.11 -4.89 -10.75
N PRO A 249 11.59 -5.63 -11.73
CA PRO A 249 10.29 -5.31 -12.32
C PRO A 249 9.27 -5.20 -11.20
N ALA A 250 8.94 -3.95 -10.85
CA ALA A 250 8.04 -3.65 -9.75
C ALA A 250 6.73 -4.42 -9.99
N PHE A 251 6.14 -4.96 -8.93
CA PHE A 251 4.81 -5.57 -8.92
C PHE A 251 4.68 -7.08 -9.15
N LEU A 252 5.68 -7.88 -8.79
CA LEU A 252 5.45 -9.27 -8.35
C LEU A 252 5.74 -9.42 -6.86
N ASP A 253 5.21 -8.51 -6.04
CA ASP A 253 5.01 -8.83 -4.62
C ASP A 253 3.79 -9.76 -4.54
N ASP A 254 4.06 -11.05 -4.81
CA ASP A 254 3.21 -12.18 -4.43
C ASP A 254 3.46 -12.56 -2.95
N GLU A 255 4.18 -11.70 -2.22
CA GLU A 255 4.26 -11.79 -0.76
C GLU A 255 2.84 -11.61 -0.20
N GLY A 256 2.40 -12.58 0.59
CA GLY A 256 1.16 -12.51 1.35
C GLY A 256 1.10 -11.27 2.24
N PRO A 257 -0.07 -10.97 2.85
CA PRO A 257 -0.21 -9.82 3.73
C PRO A 257 0.91 -9.83 4.78
N VAL A 258 1.79 -8.83 4.71
CA VAL A 258 2.93 -8.74 5.63
C VAL A 258 2.42 -8.15 6.93
N ALA A 259 2.49 -8.91 8.03
CA ALA A 259 2.01 -8.50 9.35
C ALA A 259 2.91 -7.43 10.03
N ASP A 260 3.97 -6.97 9.36
CA ASP A 260 5.00 -6.08 9.91
C ASP A 260 4.65 -4.58 9.87
N LEU A 261 3.40 -4.21 9.58
CA LEU A 261 3.00 -2.82 9.76
C LEU A 261 2.85 -2.53 11.26
N PRO A 262 3.51 -1.48 11.80
CA PRO A 262 3.26 -1.06 13.16
C PRO A 262 1.77 -0.75 13.31
N MET A 263 1.15 -1.27 14.38
CA MET A 263 -0.23 -0.94 14.74
C MET A 263 -0.43 0.58 14.58
N PRO A 264 -1.43 1.04 13.81
CA PRO A 264 -1.62 2.46 13.60
C PRO A 264 -1.77 3.15 14.97
N PRO A 265 -1.25 4.38 15.15
CA PRO A 265 -1.37 5.09 16.42
C PRO A 265 -2.82 5.45 16.78
N TYR A 266 -3.77 5.17 15.89
CA TYR A 266 -5.18 5.45 16.05
C TYR A 266 -5.92 4.18 16.43
N ARG A 267 -6.27 4.06 17.71
CA ARG A 267 -7.25 3.09 18.21
C ARG A 267 -8.54 3.30 17.43
N THR A 268 -9.04 2.27 16.72
CA THR A 268 -10.36 2.30 16.07
C THR A 268 -11.40 2.68 17.12
N GLN A 269 -11.97 3.88 17.01
CA GLN A 269 -12.97 4.35 17.95
C GLN A 269 -14.34 3.95 17.42
N ASN A 270 -15.15 3.32 18.27
CA ASN A 270 -16.56 3.14 17.96
C ASN A 270 -17.32 4.47 18.14
N LEU A 271 -18.51 4.59 17.56
CA LEU A 271 -19.29 5.82 17.60
C LEU A 271 -19.47 6.41 19.02
N PRO A 272 -19.72 5.63 20.09
CA PRO A 272 -19.74 6.16 21.45
C PRO A 272 -18.40 6.72 21.95
N GLN A 273 -17.28 6.08 21.61
CA GLN A 273 -15.93 6.58 21.95
C GLN A 273 -15.59 7.86 21.19
N ILE A 274 -16.02 7.94 19.93
CA ILE A 274 -15.89 9.14 19.09
C ILE A 274 -16.62 10.30 19.75
N LEU A 275 -17.91 10.12 20.07
CA LEU A 275 -18.74 11.17 20.67
C LEU A 275 -18.18 11.62 22.02
N ALA A 276 -17.66 10.70 22.82
CA ALA A 276 -17.01 11.03 24.10
C ALA A 276 -15.69 11.80 23.93
N ALA A 277 -14.99 11.68 22.80
CA ALA A 277 -13.73 12.36 22.52
C ALA A 277 -13.90 13.74 21.86
N LEU A 278 -15.09 14.10 21.38
CA LEU A 278 -15.37 15.40 20.77
C LEU A 278 -15.33 16.55 21.79
N THR A 279 -14.89 17.73 21.35
CA THR A 279 -15.09 18.98 22.12
C THR A 279 -16.58 19.32 22.21
N ASP A 280 -16.98 20.15 23.17
CA ASP A 280 -18.40 20.51 23.35
C ASP A 280 -18.98 21.24 22.12
N ASP A 281 -18.16 22.07 21.45
CA ASP A 281 -18.55 22.77 20.23
C ASP A 281 -18.74 21.80 19.05
N GLU A 282 -17.85 20.81 18.91
CA GLU A 282 -18.00 19.76 17.91
C GLU A 282 -19.24 18.90 18.20
N LEU A 283 -19.38 18.40 19.44
CA LEU A 283 -20.51 17.56 19.86
C LEU A 283 -21.87 18.25 19.70
N ALA A 284 -21.92 19.59 19.81
CA ALA A 284 -23.13 20.38 19.57
C ALA A 284 -23.64 20.30 18.12
N THR A 285 -22.75 20.06 17.16
CA THR A 285 -23.09 19.96 15.72
C THR A 285 -23.39 18.53 15.25
N TRP A 286 -23.15 17.53 16.09
CA TRP A 286 -23.37 16.12 15.77
C TRP A 286 -24.81 15.67 16.07
N PRO A 287 -25.55 15.10 15.10
CA PRO A 287 -26.91 14.62 15.32
C PRO A 287 -26.97 13.16 15.79
N GLY A 288 -28.15 12.79 16.30
CA GLY A 288 -28.51 11.41 16.60
C GLY A 288 -28.58 11.12 18.11
N ASP A 289 -29.36 10.08 18.45
CA ASP A 289 -29.72 9.75 19.83
C ASP A 289 -28.50 9.51 20.72
N LEU A 290 -27.40 8.98 20.17
CA LEU A 290 -26.16 8.77 20.90
C LEU A 290 -25.41 10.08 21.19
N ALA A 291 -25.42 11.03 20.26
CA ALA A 291 -24.84 12.36 20.48
C ALA A 291 -25.70 13.16 21.47
N ASP A 292 -27.03 13.03 21.37
CA ASP A 292 -27.98 13.60 22.32
C ASP A 292 -27.79 13.02 23.74
N ALA A 293 -27.58 11.71 23.85
CA ALA A 293 -27.29 11.03 25.10
C ALA A 293 -25.97 11.49 25.73
N GLU A 294 -24.91 11.67 24.95
CA GLU A 294 -23.62 12.17 25.45
C GLU A 294 -23.71 13.65 25.85
N ARG A 295 -24.43 14.49 25.09
CA ARG A 295 -24.74 15.88 25.49
C ARG A 295 -25.54 15.92 26.80
N ALA A 296 -26.51 15.03 26.95
CA ALA A 296 -27.29 14.92 28.19
C ALA A 296 -26.45 14.40 29.38
N ARG A 297 -25.48 13.52 29.12
CA ARG A 297 -24.54 13.03 30.13
C ARG A 297 -23.61 14.15 30.63
N ARG A 298 -23.01 14.93 29.72
CA ARG A 298 -22.11 16.05 30.08
C ARG A 298 -22.84 17.17 30.84
N ARG A 299 -24.11 17.45 30.53
CA ARG A 299 -24.95 18.42 31.27
C ARG A 299 -25.30 18.00 32.70
N LYS A 300 -25.10 16.73 33.07
CA LYS A 300 -25.39 16.18 34.42
C LYS A 300 -24.14 16.06 35.31
N LEU A 301 -22.95 16.33 34.78
CA LEU A 301 -21.68 16.43 35.49
C LEU A 301 -21.42 17.88 35.90
#